data_AF-A0A9X7M363-F1
#
_entry.id   AF-A0A9X7M363-F1
#
_cell.length_a   1.000
_cell.length_b   1.000
_cell.length_c   1.000
_cell.angle_alpha   90.00
_cell.angle_beta   90.00
_cell.angle_gamma   90.00
#
_symmetry.space_group_name_H-M   'P 1'
#
loop_
_entity.id
_entity.type
_entity.pdbx_description
1 polymer ?
#
loop_
_entity_poly.entity_id
_entity_poly.type
_entity_poly.pdbx_seq_one_letter_code
_entity_poly.pdbx_strand_id
1 'polypeptide(L)'
;WLLLLPAHEDEHLTHTLEDIAMKQDPMLQKAIHKWENMSQSSSFRLAYEAREKVLFDEQAKLAHAREVGIEEGIEKGKKVGLQEGIEKGKEVGIQEGKIQLIQGMHKNGMDIEDIAKFTNMELSDIRH
;
A
#
# COMPACT_ATOMS: atom_id res chain seq x y z
N TRP A 1 -19.41 -2.97 30.03
CA TRP A 1 -18.31 -3.75 30.63
C TRP A 1 -17.32 -4.07 29.53
N LEU A 2 -16.18 -3.37 29.52
CA LEU A 2 -15.04 -3.63 28.65
C LEU A 2 -14.11 -4.67 29.30
N LEU A 3 -14.70 -5.67 29.97
CA LEU A 3 -14.00 -6.64 30.83
C LEU A 3 -14.45 -8.09 30.64
N LEU A 4 -15.06 -8.40 29.50
CA LEU A 4 -14.98 -9.75 28.97
C LEU A 4 -14.20 -9.63 27.68
N LEU A 5 -12.87 -9.81 27.81
CA LEU A 5 -12.07 -10.36 26.72
C LEU A 5 -12.91 -11.44 26.04
N PRO A 6 -12.95 -11.53 24.71
CA PRO A 6 -13.64 -12.62 24.06
C PRO A 6 -13.05 -13.90 24.67
N ALA A 7 -13.86 -14.60 25.47
CA ALA A 7 -13.72 -16.04 25.60
C ALA A 7 -14.03 -16.52 24.19
N HIS A 8 -13.02 -16.44 23.34
CA HIS A 8 -13.05 -16.86 21.98
C HIS A 8 -13.38 -18.35 22.08
N GLU A 9 -14.59 -18.72 21.64
CA GLU A 9 -15.09 -20.08 21.35
C GLU A 9 -16.22 -20.65 22.23
N ASP A 10 -16.61 -20.08 23.38
CA ASP A 10 -17.73 -20.67 24.18
C ASP A 10 -18.81 -19.66 24.61
N GLU A 11 -19.85 -19.58 23.79
CA GLU A 11 -21.05 -18.76 23.98
C GLU A 11 -21.84 -19.13 25.25
N HIS A 12 -21.80 -20.41 25.66
CA HIS A 12 -22.50 -20.89 26.85
C HIS A 12 -21.77 -20.47 28.13
N LEU A 13 -20.44 -20.49 28.14
CA LEU A 13 -19.65 -20.00 29.27
C LEU A 13 -19.82 -18.49 29.47
N THR A 14 -19.87 -17.72 28.40
CA THR A 14 -20.17 -16.28 28.50
C THR A 14 -21.56 -16.01 29.05
N HIS A 15 -22.58 -16.72 28.57
CA HIS A 15 -23.96 -16.52 29.02
C HIS A 15 -24.15 -16.90 30.49
N THR A 16 -23.50 -17.99 30.94
CA THR A 16 -23.58 -18.42 32.35
C THR A 16 -22.87 -17.45 33.30
N LEU A 17 -21.72 -16.90 32.90
CA LEU A 17 -21.01 -15.89 33.70
C LEU A 17 -21.78 -14.57 33.75
N GLU A 18 -22.41 -14.16 32.65
CA GLU A 18 -23.28 -13.00 32.58
C GLU A 18 -24.51 -13.17 33.50
N ASP A 19 -25.18 -14.32 33.45
CA ASP A 19 -26.31 -14.64 34.32
C ASP A 19 -25.95 -14.60 35.82
N ILE A 20 -24.75 -15.10 36.18
CA ILE A 20 -24.26 -15.08 37.56
C ILE A 20 -23.97 -13.63 37.99
N ALA A 21 -23.29 -12.84 37.16
CA ALA A 21 -22.99 -11.44 37.44
C ALA A 21 -24.25 -10.59 37.59
N MET A 22 -25.26 -10.82 36.74
CA MET A 22 -26.55 -10.13 36.80
C MET A 22 -27.36 -10.47 38.05
N LYS A 23 -27.27 -11.72 38.55
CA LYS A 23 -27.97 -12.14 39.77
C LYS A 23 -27.30 -11.65 41.05
N GLN A 24 -25.98 -11.46 41.03
CA GLN A 24 -25.22 -11.08 42.22
C GLN A 24 -25.16 -9.56 42.45
N ASP A 25 -25.23 -8.75 41.40
CA ASP A 25 -25.14 -7.28 41.50
C ASP A 25 -26.47 -6.58 41.11
N PRO A 26 -27.25 -6.10 42.10
CA PRO A 26 -28.50 -5.37 41.86
C PRO A 26 -28.32 -4.06 41.08
N MET A 27 -27.15 -3.43 41.14
CA MET A 27 -26.82 -2.23 40.37
C MET A 27 -26.60 -2.58 38.90
N LEU A 28 -25.90 -3.70 38.64
CA LEU A 28 -25.69 -4.22 37.29
C LEU A 28 -27.03 -4.64 36.64
N GLN A 29 -27.87 -5.36 37.38
CA GLN A 29 -29.20 -5.76 36.91
C GLN A 29 -30.08 -4.55 36.55
N LYS A 30 -30.08 -3.51 37.39
CA LYS A 30 -30.81 -2.25 37.11
C LYS A 30 -30.25 -1.51 35.90
N ALA A 31 -28.94 -1.51 35.72
CA ALA A 31 -28.30 -0.88 34.56
C ALA A 31 -28.68 -1.59 33.25
N ILE A 32 -28.67 -2.92 33.23
CA ILE A 32 -29.04 -3.73 32.06
C ILE A 32 -30.52 -3.58 31.72
N HIS A 33 -31.44 -3.71 32.68
CA HIS A 33 -32.87 -3.49 32.42
C HIS A 33 -33.17 -2.07 31.93
N LYS A 34 -32.51 -1.06 32.50
CA LYS A 34 -32.66 0.32 32.03
C LYS A 34 -32.15 0.48 30.60
N TRP A 35 -31.03 -0.14 30.28
CA TRP A 35 -30.46 -0.14 28.94
C TRP A 35 -31.35 -0.86 27.93
N GLU A 36 -31.90 -2.03 28.29
CA GLU A 36 -32.80 -2.81 27.44
C GLU A 36 -34.13 -2.09 27.20
N ASN A 37 -34.68 -1.43 28.22
CA ASN A 37 -35.85 -0.56 28.06
C ASN A 37 -35.55 0.67 27.17
N MET A 38 -34.34 1.23 27.26
CA MET A 38 -33.93 2.35 26.42
C MET A 38 -33.65 1.92 24.97
N SER A 39 -33.08 0.73 24.75
CA SER A 39 -32.75 0.20 23.42
C SER A 39 -33.99 -0.23 22.63
N GLN A 40 -35.09 -0.51 23.32
CA GLN A 40 -36.40 -0.70 22.69
C GLN A 40 -37.05 0.60 22.20
N SER A 41 -36.55 1.78 22.61
CA SER A 41 -37.05 3.06 22.11
C SER A 41 -36.52 3.37 20.70
N SER A 42 -37.43 3.69 19.78
CA SER A 42 -37.09 4.03 18.38
C SER A 42 -36.06 5.16 18.27
N SER A 43 -36.10 6.16 19.16
CA SER A 43 -35.16 7.29 19.14
C SER A 43 -33.72 6.90 19.52
N PHE A 44 -33.56 5.96 20.45
CA PHE A 44 -32.24 5.48 20.86
C PHE A 44 -31.61 4.64 19.75
N ARG A 45 -32.42 3.79 19.10
CA ARG A 45 -31.98 2.98 17.96
C ARG A 45 -31.50 3.86 16.80
N LEU A 46 -32.27 4.88 16.44
CA LEU A 46 -31.90 5.88 15.43
C LEU A 46 -30.58 6.60 15.77
N ALA A 47 -30.40 7.03 17.02
CA ALA A 47 -29.17 7.70 17.44
C ALA A 47 -27.95 6.77 17.40
N TYR A 48 -28.14 5.50 17.75
CA TYR A 48 -27.11 4.47 17.68
C TYR A 48 -26.71 4.19 16.22
N GLU A 49 -27.68 3.92 15.35
CA GLU A 49 -27.48 3.68 13.91
C GLU A 49 -26.79 4.87 13.23
N ALA A 50 -27.18 6.11 13.58
CA ALA A 50 -26.54 7.30 13.04
C ALA A 50 -25.06 7.40 13.44
N ARG A 51 -24.74 7.07 14.70
CA ARG A 51 -23.35 7.05 15.19
C ARG A 51 -22.53 5.96 14.51
N GLU A 52 -23.11 4.76 14.41
CA GLU A 52 -22.48 3.63 13.75
C GLU A 52 -22.21 3.92 12.27
N LYS A 53 -23.16 4.54 11.57
CA LYS A 53 -22.99 5.01 10.20
C LYS A 53 -21.81 5.98 10.06
N VAL A 54 -21.66 6.94 10.96
CA VAL A 54 -20.53 7.89 10.91
C VAL A 54 -19.19 7.16 11.04
N LEU A 55 -19.09 6.19 11.94
CA LEU A 55 -17.88 5.38 12.10
C LEU A 55 -17.58 4.55 10.85
N PHE A 56 -18.59 3.94 10.24
CA PHE A 56 -18.41 3.21 8.99
C PHE A 56 -18.02 4.11 7.83
N ASP A 57 -18.65 5.29 7.70
CA ASP A 57 -18.30 6.26 6.67
C ASP A 57 -16.85 6.75 6.82
N GLU A 58 -16.39 6.98 8.06
CA GLU A 58 -14.99 7.34 8.36
C GLU A 58 -14.02 6.19 8.01
N GLN A 59 -14.35 4.96 8.41
CA GLN A 59 -13.53 3.79 8.07
C GLN A 59 -13.46 3.56 6.55
N ALA A 60 -14.58 3.71 5.85
CA ALA A 60 -14.64 3.57 4.40
C ALA A 60 -13.80 4.65 3.70
N LYS A 61 -13.86 5.91 4.16
CA LYS A 61 -13.01 6.99 3.64
C LYS A 61 -11.53 6.68 3.81
N LEU A 62 -11.12 6.19 4.99
CA LEU A 62 -9.73 5.84 5.26
C LEU A 62 -9.26 4.66 4.41
N ALA A 63 -10.10 3.63 4.27
CA ALA A 63 -9.81 2.47 3.41
C ALA A 63 -9.64 2.90 1.95
N HIS A 64 -10.55 3.72 1.44
CA HIS A 64 -10.50 4.23 0.08
C HIS A 64 -9.26 5.11 -0.15
N ALA A 65 -8.95 6.03 0.76
CA ALA A 65 -7.75 6.87 0.65
C ALA A 65 -6.46 6.04 0.64
N ARG A 66 -6.41 4.94 1.42
CA ARG A 66 -5.28 4.01 1.42
C ARG A 66 -5.17 3.26 0.10
N GLU A 67 -6.28 2.77 -0.44
CA GLU A 67 -6.32 2.06 -1.71
C GLU A 67 -5.85 2.96 -2.86
N VAL A 68 -6.41 4.16 -2.98
CA VAL A 68 -6.01 5.16 -3.99
C VAL A 68 -4.53 5.51 -3.84
N GLY A 69 -4.05 5.72 -2.61
CA GLY A 69 -2.63 6.01 -2.36
C GLY A 69 -1.69 4.89 -2.80
N ILE A 70 -2.08 3.62 -2.61
CA ILE A 70 -1.31 2.46 -3.08
C ILE A 70 -1.32 2.39 -4.60
N GLU A 71 -2.49 2.56 -5.23
CA GLU A 71 -2.64 2.50 -6.69
C GLU A 71 -1.80 3.59 -7.37
N GLU A 72 -1.91 4.85 -6.90
CA GLU A 72 -1.08 5.95 -7.39
C GLU A 72 0.42 5.69 -7.19
N GLY A 73 0.79 5.13 -6.04
CA GLY A 73 2.18 4.79 -5.72
C GLY A 73 2.74 3.75 -6.70
N ILE A 74 1.97 2.71 -7.00
CA ILE A 74 2.33 1.67 -7.97
C ILE A 74 2.44 2.27 -9.37
N GLU A 75 1.47 3.09 -9.79
CA GLU A 75 1.46 3.69 -11.12
C GLU A 75 2.66 4.64 -11.31
N LYS A 76 2.90 5.53 -10.34
CA LYS A 76 4.07 6.43 -10.34
C LYS A 76 5.38 5.64 -10.36
N GLY A 77 5.49 4.62 -9.52
CA GLY A 77 6.68 3.76 -9.46
C GLY A 77 6.96 3.05 -10.79
N LYS A 78 5.92 2.51 -11.44
CA LYS A 78 6.05 1.88 -12.78
C LYS A 78 6.49 2.88 -13.84
N LYS A 79 5.90 4.08 -13.88
CA LYS A 79 6.25 5.12 -14.86
C LYS A 79 7.70 5.58 -14.70
N VAL A 80 8.11 5.89 -13.47
CA VAL A 80 9.48 6.33 -13.18
C VAL A 80 10.47 5.21 -13.48
N GLY A 81 10.21 3.99 -13.01
CA GLY A 81 11.10 2.85 -13.24
C GLY A 81 11.26 2.50 -14.73
N LEU A 82 10.18 2.58 -15.52
CA LEU A 82 10.24 2.37 -16.97
C LEU A 82 11.06 3.45 -17.65
N GLN A 83 10.83 4.73 -17.31
CA GLN A 83 11.56 5.84 -17.90
C GLN A 83 13.06 5.76 -17.62
N GLU A 84 13.44 5.53 -16.36
CA GLU A 84 14.84 5.35 -15.99
C GLU A 84 15.46 4.13 -16.66
N GLY A 85 14.72 3.03 -16.78
CA GLY A 85 15.16 1.82 -17.45
C GLY A 85 15.45 2.05 -18.94
N ILE A 86 14.56 2.77 -19.63
CA ILE A 86 14.74 3.12 -21.05
C ILE A 86 15.94 4.05 -21.23
N GLU A 87 16.10 5.05 -20.36
CA GLU A 87 17.19 6.02 -20.46
C GLU A 87 18.55 5.35 -20.24
N LYS A 88 18.69 4.58 -19.16
CA LYS A 88 19.91 3.79 -18.88
C LYS A 88 20.18 2.78 -20.00
N GLY A 89 19.16 2.08 -20.47
CA GLY A 89 19.30 1.10 -21.56
C GLY A 89 19.76 1.74 -22.87
N LYS A 90 19.23 2.93 -23.21
CA LYS A 90 19.64 3.69 -24.38
C LYS A 90 21.09 4.17 -24.27
N GLU A 91 21.49 4.67 -23.10
CA GLU A 91 22.86 5.12 -22.87
C GLU A 91 23.85 3.96 -23.00
N VAL A 92 23.59 2.84 -22.32
CA VAL A 92 24.43 1.63 -22.42
C VAL A 92 24.48 1.13 -23.86
N GLY A 93 23.34 1.03 -24.54
CA GLY A 93 23.28 0.58 -25.93
C GLY A 93 24.03 1.49 -26.91
N ILE A 94 24.01 2.82 -26.70
CA ILE A 94 24.81 3.76 -27.49
C ILE A 94 26.31 3.52 -27.25
N GLN A 95 26.75 3.34 -26.00
CA GLN A 95 28.16 3.10 -25.70
C GLN A 95 28.65 1.76 -26.27
N GLU A 96 27.87 0.69 -26.08
CA GLU A 96 28.18 -0.62 -26.67
C GLU A 96 28.23 -0.55 -28.21
N GLY A 97 27.29 0.17 -28.83
CA GLY A 97 27.26 0.38 -30.26
C GLY A 97 28.50 1.14 -30.78
N LYS A 98 28.96 2.17 -30.04
CA LYS A 98 30.19 2.90 -30.35
C LYS A 98 31.41 1.98 -30.30
N ILE A 99 31.53 1.18 -29.25
CA ILE A 99 32.64 0.22 -29.09
C ILE A 99 32.64 -0.81 -30.23
N GLN A 100 31.47 -1.39 -30.54
CA GLN A 100 31.34 -2.35 -31.64
C GLN A 100 31.70 -1.73 -32.99
N LEU A 101 31.31 -0.48 -33.24
CA LEU A 101 31.67 0.26 -34.44
C LEU A 101 33.19 0.45 -34.56
N ILE A 102 33.84 0.95 -33.51
CA ILE A 102 35.30 1.16 -33.46
C ILE A 102 36.03 -0.17 -33.73
N GLN A 103 35.64 -1.24 -33.02
CA GLN A 103 36.23 -2.57 -33.20
C GLN A 103 36.02 -3.09 -34.63
N GLY A 104 34.85 -2.87 -35.21
CA GLY A 104 34.54 -3.25 -36.58
C GLY A 104 35.40 -2.50 -37.60
N MET A 105 35.57 -1.19 -37.45
CA MET A 105 36.41 -0.38 -38.34
C MET A 105 37.89 -0.79 -38.24
N HIS A 106 38.39 -1.00 -37.01
CA HIS A 106 39.77 -1.41 -36.79
C HIS A 106 40.06 -2.81 -37.36
N LYS A 107 39.14 -3.78 -37.18
CA LYS A 107 39.26 -5.12 -37.76
C LYS A 107 39.30 -5.11 -39.30
N ASN A 108 38.72 -4.10 -39.92
CA ASN A 108 38.76 -3.91 -41.38
C ASN A 108 39.99 -3.11 -41.86
N GLY A 109 40.97 -2.88 -40.98
CA GLY A 109 42.25 -2.25 -41.34
C GLY A 109 42.24 -0.73 -41.36
N MET A 110 41.22 -0.09 -40.78
CA MET A 110 41.20 1.37 -40.62
C MET A 110 42.09 1.78 -39.44
N ASP A 111 42.93 2.79 -39.68
CA ASP A 111 43.81 3.35 -38.66
C ASP A 111 43.03 4.20 -37.64
N ILE A 112 43.55 4.31 -36.42
CA ILE A 112 42.87 4.94 -35.29
C ILE A 112 42.57 6.42 -35.59
N GLU A 113 43.49 7.10 -36.27
CA GLU A 113 43.38 8.49 -36.72
C GLU A 113 42.22 8.70 -37.70
N ASP A 114 41.98 7.73 -38.58
CA ASP A 114 40.88 7.80 -39.54
C ASP A 114 39.54 7.42 -38.89
N ILE A 115 39.53 6.44 -37.98
CA ILE A 115 38.35 6.11 -37.16
C ILE A 115 37.90 7.36 -36.37
N ALA A 116 38.82 8.07 -35.72
CA ALA A 116 38.52 9.31 -35.00
C ALA A 116 37.86 10.37 -35.89
N LYS A 117 38.39 10.57 -37.11
CA LYS A 117 37.82 11.52 -38.07
C LYS A 117 36.42 11.10 -38.53
N PHE A 118 36.20 9.82 -38.86
CA PHE A 118 34.92 9.35 -39.40
C PHE A 118 33.82 9.23 -38.33
N THR A 119 34.19 8.93 -37.09
CA THR A 119 33.25 8.79 -35.97
C THR A 119 33.08 10.08 -35.18
N ASN A 120 33.88 11.11 -35.47
CA ASN A 120 33.95 12.38 -34.75
C ASN A 120 34.14 12.18 -33.24
N MET A 121 35.05 11.27 -32.89
CA MET A 121 35.42 10.90 -31.52
C MET A 121 36.86 11.32 -31.24
N GLU A 122 37.19 11.56 -29.96
CA GLU A 122 38.56 11.85 -29.58
C GLU A 122 39.43 10.59 -29.60
N LEU A 123 40.73 10.75 -29.90
CA LEU A 123 41.68 9.63 -29.91
C LEU A 123 41.79 8.94 -28.54
N SER A 124 41.57 9.68 -27.45
CA SER A 124 41.51 9.18 -26.08
C SER A 124 40.37 8.17 -25.88
N ASP A 125 39.20 8.44 -26.46
CA ASP A 125 38.00 7.59 -26.35
C ASP A 125 38.12 6.29 -27.16
N ILE A 126 39.02 6.25 -28.15
CA ILE A 126 39.25 5.10 -29.04
C ILE A 126 40.43 4.24 -28.56
N ARG A 127 41.42 4.84 -27.89
CA ARG A 127 42.60 4.15 -27.36
C ARG A 127 42.33 3.38 -26.07
N HIS A 128 41.19 3.61 -25.42
CA HIS A 128 40.76 2.93 -24.19
C HIS A 128 39.91 1.69 -24.48
#